data_AF-A0A7G1G5K6-F1
#
_entry.id   AF-A0A7G1G5K6-F1
#
_cell.length_a   1.000
_cell.length_b   1.000
_cell.length_c   1.000
_cell.angle_alpha   90.00
_cell.angle_beta   90.00
_cell.angle_gamma   90.00
#
_symmetry.space_group_name_H-M   'P 1'
#
loop_
_entity.id
_entity.type
_entity.pdbx_description
1 polymer ?
#
loop_
_entity_poly.entity_id
_entity_poly.type
_entity_poly.pdbx_seq_one_letter_code
_entity_poly.pdbx_strand_id
1 'polypeptide(L)'
;MKYLLFFLFTIASSSWDRWLGQYLFFSYPIVSVYLKNLDFNEKTKNMYAFLYTLIYFSLKYDVGLYAIIFLVIYIIIDTIFINIQKNFISTIAYTIPSTLFLCSIKWTPIPLIITLSIIIILYFINMRLIINEKS
;
A
#
# COMPACT_ATOMS: atom_id res chain seq x y z
N MET A 1 15.45 13.52 -6.80
CA MET A 1 14.05 13.57 -7.28
C MET A 1 13.23 12.34 -6.90
N LYS A 2 13.67 11.10 -7.17
CA LYS A 2 12.92 9.87 -6.80
C LYS A 2 12.50 9.86 -5.31
N TYR A 3 13.44 10.07 -4.39
CA TYR A 3 13.14 10.11 -2.95
C TYR A 3 12.13 11.18 -2.54
N LEU A 4 12.13 12.35 -3.20
CA LEU A 4 11.18 13.41 -2.94
C LEU A 4 9.76 13.02 -3.37
N LEU A 5 9.63 12.33 -4.52
CA LEU A 5 8.35 11.82 -4.99
C LEU A 5 7.78 10.74 -4.06
N PHE A 6 8.63 9.84 -3.56
CA PHE A 6 8.25 8.86 -2.54
C PHE A 6 7.80 9.53 -1.23
N PHE A 7 8.53 10.55 -0.78
CA PHE A 7 8.15 11.33 0.39
C PHE A 7 6.80 12.05 0.20
N LEU A 8 6.56 12.66 -0.96
CA LEU A 8 5.29 13.30 -1.29
C LEU A 8 4.13 12.29 -1.31
N PHE A 9 4.32 11.13 -1.94
CA PHE A 9 3.32 10.06 -1.92
C PHE A 9 3.05 9.58 -0.51
N THR A 10 4.09 9.44 0.32
CA THR A 10 3.90 9.08 1.72
C THR A 10 3.06 10.10 2.45
N ILE A 11 3.39 11.40 2.37
CA ILE A 11 2.63 12.47 3.05
C ILE A 11 1.18 12.47 2.58
N ALA A 12 0.96 12.37 1.26
CA ALA A 12 -0.38 12.34 0.70
C ALA A 12 -1.16 11.14 1.23
N SER A 13 -0.60 9.94 1.16
CA SER A 13 -1.27 8.72 1.61
C SER A 13 -1.51 8.68 3.11
N SER A 14 -0.53 9.07 3.93
CA SER A 14 -0.68 9.10 5.39
C SER A 14 -1.73 10.13 5.82
N SER A 15 -1.78 11.29 5.14
CA SER A 15 -2.77 12.33 5.43
C SER A 15 -4.17 11.90 4.99
N TRP A 16 -4.28 11.30 3.81
CA TRP A 16 -5.54 10.79 3.27
C TRP A 16 -6.10 9.67 4.14
N ASP A 17 -5.27 8.70 4.52
CA ASP A 17 -5.68 7.56 5.35
C ASP A 17 -6.05 7.99 6.77
N ARG A 18 -5.49 9.09 7.24
CA ARG A 18 -5.89 9.70 8.50
C ARG A 18 -7.33 10.22 8.43
N TRP A 19 -7.67 10.96 7.37
CA TRP A 19 -8.97 11.60 7.19
C TRP A 19 -10.05 10.65 6.68
N LEU A 20 -9.77 9.94 5.60
CA LEU A 20 -10.73 9.15 4.83
C LEU A 20 -10.61 7.65 5.06
N GLY A 21 -9.46 7.17 5.55
CA GLY A 21 -9.21 5.74 5.76
C GLY A 21 -10.22 5.04 6.67
N GLN A 22 -10.81 5.77 7.61
CA GLN A 22 -11.81 5.21 8.53
C GLN A 22 -13.20 5.05 7.90
N TYR A 23 -13.52 5.86 6.89
CA TYR A 23 -14.89 5.99 6.36
C TYR A 23 -15.04 5.49 4.93
N LEU A 24 -13.99 5.62 4.10
CA LEU A 24 -14.05 5.37 2.67
C LEU A 24 -13.06 4.30 2.24
N PHE A 25 -11.76 4.60 2.20
CA PHE A 25 -10.75 3.66 1.69
C PHE A 25 -9.35 4.03 2.17
N PHE A 26 -8.45 3.05 2.17
CA PHE A 26 -7.03 3.27 2.42
C PHE A 26 -6.29 3.47 1.10
N SER A 27 -5.62 4.61 0.98
CA SER A 27 -4.76 4.97 -0.15
C SER A 27 -3.42 4.23 -0.11
N TYR A 28 -2.91 3.86 1.07
CA TYR A 28 -1.63 3.17 1.16
C TYR A 28 -1.54 1.91 0.30
N PRO A 29 -2.48 0.95 0.40
CA PRO A 29 -2.46 -0.26 -0.40
C PRO A 29 -2.50 0.05 -1.89
N ILE A 30 -3.30 1.04 -2.30
CA ILE A 30 -3.39 1.47 -3.71
C ILE A 30 -2.03 1.94 -4.21
N VAL A 31 -1.41 2.89 -3.52
CA VAL A 31 -0.11 3.44 -3.91
C VAL A 31 0.99 2.37 -3.85
N SER A 32 0.94 1.47 -2.88
CA SER A 32 1.92 0.38 -2.75
C SER A 32 1.96 -0.55 -3.97
N VAL A 33 0.80 -0.90 -4.55
CA VAL A 33 0.76 -1.72 -5.78
C VAL A 33 1.32 -0.93 -6.96
N TYR A 34 0.97 0.34 -7.09
CA TYR A 34 1.48 1.19 -8.16
C TYR A 34 3.01 1.25 -8.10
N LEU A 35 3.56 1.55 -6.92
CA LEU A 35 5.01 1.59 -6.71
C LEU A 35 5.66 0.22 -6.96
N LYS A 36 5.00 -0.88 -6.60
CA LYS A 36 5.49 -2.25 -6.88
C LYS A 36 5.60 -2.52 -8.38
N ASN A 37 4.66 -2.03 -9.19
CA ASN A 37 4.63 -2.26 -10.63
C ASN A 37 5.57 -1.36 -11.43
N LEU A 38 6.03 -0.25 -10.84
CA LEU A 38 7.06 0.62 -11.41
C LEU A 38 8.47 0.01 -11.26
N ASP A 39 9.37 0.34 -12.20
CA ASP A 39 10.76 -0.16 -12.24
C ASP A 39 11.69 0.64 -11.32
N PHE A 40 11.32 0.67 -10.05
CA PHE A 40 12.17 1.20 -8.98
C PHE A 40 12.90 0.07 -8.26
N ASN A 41 14.07 0.38 -7.69
CA ASN A 41 14.80 -0.55 -6.84
C ASN A 41 13.96 -0.95 -5.62
N GLU A 42 14.16 -2.17 -5.13
CA GLU A 42 13.48 -2.69 -3.93
C GLU A 42 13.71 -1.78 -2.71
N LYS A 43 14.95 -1.34 -2.51
CA LYS A 43 15.31 -0.38 -1.44
C LYS A 43 14.46 0.89 -1.49
N THR A 44 14.16 1.39 -2.69
CA THR A 44 13.32 2.59 -2.85
C THR A 44 11.84 2.29 -2.59
N LYS A 45 11.34 1.10 -2.94
CA LYS A 45 9.96 0.68 -2.67
C LYS A 45 9.71 0.54 -1.16
N ASN A 46 10.65 -0.09 -0.46
CA ASN A 46 10.58 -0.25 1.00
C ASN A 46 10.63 1.09 1.75
N MET A 47 11.25 2.12 1.16
CA MET A 47 11.27 3.45 1.73
C MET A 47 9.87 4.08 1.81
N TYR A 48 8.99 3.81 0.84
CA TYR A 48 7.59 4.25 0.92
C TYR A 48 6.90 3.68 2.15
N ALA A 49 6.99 2.36 2.34
CA ALA A 49 6.38 1.65 3.46
C ALA A 49 6.96 2.11 4.80
N PHE A 50 8.27 2.27 4.87
CA PHE A 50 8.96 2.75 6.07
C PHE A 50 8.50 4.17 6.45
N LEU A 51 8.54 5.12 5.51
CA LEU A 51 8.12 6.48 5.76
C LEU A 51 6.63 6.56 6.10
N TYR A 52 5.78 5.78 5.42
CA TYR A 52 4.36 5.72 5.72
C TYR A 52 4.12 5.21 7.13
N THR A 53 4.84 4.16 7.53
CA THR A 53 4.74 3.61 8.88
C THR A 53 5.11 4.67 9.93
N LEU A 54 6.21 5.39 9.73
CA LEU A 54 6.60 6.46 10.66
C LEU A 54 5.55 7.57 10.72
N ILE A 55 5.10 8.09 9.58
CA ILE A 55 4.24 9.28 9.53
C ILE A 55 2.80 8.94 9.94
N TYR A 56 2.22 7.86 9.40
CA TYR A 56 0.84 7.50 9.69
C TYR A 56 0.64 7.09 11.16
N PHE A 57 1.54 6.25 11.70
CA PHE A 57 1.40 5.76 13.06
C PHE A 57 1.79 6.82 14.10
N SER A 58 2.80 7.67 13.86
CA SER A 58 3.16 8.75 14.81
C SER A 58 2.08 9.81 15.01
N LEU A 59 1.23 10.03 14.02
CA LEU A 59 0.18 11.02 14.10
C LEU A 59 -1.11 10.52 14.78
N LYS A 60 -1.24 9.20 15.02
CA LYS A 60 -2.51 8.58 15.40
C LYS A 60 -2.42 7.56 16.54
N TYR A 61 -1.26 6.98 16.76
CA TYR A 61 -1.01 5.92 17.75
C TYR A 61 0.30 6.19 18.49
N ASP A 62 0.43 5.68 19.72
CA ASP A 62 1.75 5.54 20.31
C ASP A 62 2.57 4.60 19.43
N VAL A 63 3.68 5.12 18.90
CA VAL A 63 4.47 4.62 17.74
C VAL A 63 5.04 3.20 17.92
N GLY A 64 4.78 2.52 19.03
CA GLY A 64 5.41 1.25 19.36
C GLY A 64 4.98 0.08 18.48
N LEU A 65 3.97 -0.65 18.94
CA LEU A 65 3.79 -2.04 18.50
C LEU A 65 3.06 -2.17 17.15
N TYR A 66 2.03 -1.37 16.90
CA TYR A 66 1.27 -1.43 15.63
C TYR A 66 2.11 -1.03 14.42
N ALA A 67 2.98 -0.04 14.57
CA ALA A 67 3.89 0.40 13.53
C ALA A 67 4.89 -0.71 13.17
N ILE A 68 5.49 -1.35 14.18
CA ILE A 68 6.41 -2.47 13.99
C ILE A 68 5.70 -3.63 13.29
N ILE A 69 4.51 -4.02 13.77
CA ILE A 69 3.76 -5.13 13.16
C ILE A 69 3.40 -4.81 11.70
N PHE A 70 2.95 -3.59 11.41
CA PHE A 70 2.64 -3.20 10.04
C PHE A 70 3.86 -3.30 9.11
N LEU A 71 5.01 -2.82 9.57
CA LEU A 71 6.26 -2.88 8.80
C LEU A 71 6.67 -4.34 8.55
N VAL A 72 6.59 -5.19 9.57
CA VAL A 72 6.92 -6.62 9.46
C VAL A 72 5.98 -7.32 8.48
N ILE A 73 4.68 -7.08 8.60
CA ILE A 73 3.67 -7.59 7.66
C ILE A 73 4.02 -7.17 6.23
N TYR A 74 4.32 -5.89 6.01
CA TYR A 74 4.70 -5.40 4.69
C TYR A 74 5.95 -6.10 4.13
N ILE A 75 7.02 -6.22 4.92
CA ILE A 75 8.28 -6.87 4.48
C ILE A 75 8.03 -8.34 4.12
N ILE A 76 7.25 -9.07 4.93
CA ILE A 76 6.92 -10.47 4.68
C ILE A 76 6.18 -10.60 3.34
N ILE A 77 5.16 -9.77 3.12
CA ILE A 77 4.38 -9.80 1.87
C ILE A 77 5.26 -9.43 0.69
N ASP A 78 6.06 -8.37 0.81
CA ASP A 78 6.90 -7.93 -0.31
C ASP A 78 7.90 -9.00 -0.72
N THR A 79 8.49 -9.69 0.26
CA THR A 79 9.39 -10.83 0.05
C THR A 79 8.67 -12.00 -0.63
N ILE A 80 7.47 -12.38 -0.18
CA ILE A 80 6.69 -13.48 -0.79
C ILE A 80 6.35 -13.16 -2.25
N PHE A 81 5.97 -11.92 -2.53
CA PHE A 81 5.51 -11.48 -3.85
C PHE A 81 6.63 -10.87 -4.71
N ILE A 82 7.92 -11.07 -4.38
CA ILE A 82 9.03 -10.47 -5.13
C ILE A 82 9.25 -11.17 -6.48
N ASN A 83 9.11 -12.50 -6.49
CA ASN A 83 9.33 -13.37 -7.65
C ASN A 83 8.04 -13.84 -8.33
N ILE A 84 6.88 -13.44 -7.80
CA ILE A 84 5.58 -13.85 -8.35
C ILE A 84 5.27 -12.99 -9.57
N GLN A 85 4.80 -13.62 -10.65
CA GLN A 85 4.34 -12.92 -11.84
C GLN A 85 3.25 -11.89 -11.49
N LYS A 86 3.37 -10.70 -12.07
CA LYS A 86 2.48 -9.55 -11.84
C LYS A 86 1.13 -9.76 -12.53
N ASN A 87 0.31 -10.64 -11.96
CA ASN A 87 -1.04 -10.92 -12.44
C ASN A 87 -2.09 -10.28 -11.53
N PHE A 88 -3.33 -10.19 -12.01
CA PHE A 88 -4.49 -9.69 -11.24
C PHE A 88 -4.58 -10.29 -9.83
N ILE A 89 -4.50 -11.64 -9.76
CA ILE A 89 -4.58 -12.38 -8.49
C ILE A 89 -3.44 -11.97 -7.55
N SER A 90 -2.22 -11.85 -8.07
CA SER A 90 -1.07 -11.43 -7.27
C SER A 90 -1.21 -9.99 -6.75
N THR A 91 -1.81 -9.11 -7.54
CA THR A 91 -2.05 -7.70 -7.17
C THR A 91 -3.06 -7.62 -6.04
N ILE A 92 -4.18 -8.33 -6.16
CA ILE A 92 -5.19 -8.40 -5.09
C ILE A 92 -4.57 -9.00 -3.83
N ALA A 93 -3.91 -10.16 -3.94
CA ALA A 93 -3.31 -10.85 -2.80
C ALA A 93 -2.21 -10.03 -2.11
N TYR A 94 -1.47 -9.20 -2.85
CA TYR A 94 -0.50 -8.26 -2.28
C TYR A 94 -1.16 -7.17 -1.42
N THR A 95 -2.35 -6.71 -1.80
CA THR A 95 -3.03 -5.61 -1.08
C THR A 95 -3.79 -6.03 0.17
N ILE A 96 -4.41 -7.21 0.11
CA ILE A 96 -5.30 -7.73 1.16
C ILE A 96 -4.70 -7.64 2.56
N PRO A 97 -3.45 -8.06 2.83
CA PRO A 97 -2.98 -8.08 4.20
C PRO A 97 -2.75 -6.67 4.75
N SER A 98 -2.28 -5.74 3.92
CA SER A 98 -2.09 -4.33 4.32
C SER A 98 -3.42 -3.62 4.57
N THR A 99 -4.43 -3.85 3.72
CA THR A 99 -5.79 -3.32 3.93
C THR A 99 -6.43 -3.93 5.16
N LEU A 100 -6.34 -5.25 5.35
CA LEU A 100 -6.88 -5.95 6.52
C LEU A 100 -6.27 -5.42 7.81
N PHE A 101 -4.96 -5.21 7.86
CA PHE A 101 -4.32 -4.66 9.04
C PHE A 101 -4.78 -3.23 9.35
N LEU A 102 -4.89 -2.36 8.34
CA LEU A 102 -5.38 -1.00 8.55
C LEU A 102 -6.86 -0.98 8.98
N CYS A 103 -7.68 -1.89 8.45
CA CYS A 103 -9.07 -2.08 8.86
C CYS A 103 -9.18 -2.64 10.29
N SER A 104 -8.34 -3.58 10.69
CA SER A 104 -8.40 -4.21 12.02
C SER A 104 -8.09 -3.21 13.13
N ILE A 105 -7.17 -2.26 12.88
CA ILE A 105 -6.90 -1.16 13.81
C ILE A 105 -8.15 -0.28 14.00
N LYS A 106 -8.98 -0.13 12.96
CA LYS A 106 -10.17 0.72 12.96
C LYS A 106 -11.49 0.02 13.25
N TRP A 107 -11.47 -1.30 13.35
CA TRP A 107 -12.67 -2.12 13.59
C TRP A 107 -13.79 -1.88 12.56
N THR A 108 -13.43 -1.44 11.35
CA THR A 108 -14.40 -1.20 10.26
C THR A 108 -14.01 -2.01 9.02
N PRO A 109 -14.90 -2.88 8.49
CA PRO A 109 -14.63 -3.65 7.29
C PRO A 109 -14.95 -2.89 5.99
N ILE A 110 -15.68 -1.77 6.07
CA ILE A 110 -16.11 -0.98 4.92
C ILE A 110 -14.92 -0.53 4.05
N PRO A 111 -13.82 0.02 4.61
CA PRO A 111 -12.68 0.45 3.81
C PRO A 111 -12.00 -0.70 3.05
N LEU A 112 -12.09 -1.94 3.54
CA LEU A 112 -11.56 -3.12 2.85
C LEU A 112 -12.23 -3.28 1.48
N ILE A 113 -13.56 -3.31 1.47
CA ILE A 113 -14.37 -3.58 0.27
C ILE A 113 -14.15 -2.48 -0.76
N ILE A 114 -14.18 -1.22 -0.32
CA ILE A 114 -14.02 -0.07 -1.21
C ILE A 114 -12.58 -0.02 -1.75
N THR A 115 -11.55 -0.24 -0.91
CA THR A 115 -10.15 -0.25 -1.37
C THR A 115 -9.92 -1.34 -2.41
N LEU A 116 -10.43 -2.55 -2.19
CA LEU A 116 -10.34 -3.64 -3.16
C LEU A 116 -11.08 -3.31 -4.46
N SER A 117 -12.26 -2.70 -4.36
CA SER A 117 -13.04 -2.28 -5.54
C SER A 117 -12.27 -1.26 -6.39
N ILE A 118 -11.63 -0.28 -5.74
CA ILE A 118 -10.78 0.69 -6.42
C ILE A 118 -9.57 0.01 -7.08
N ILE A 119 -8.90 -0.92 -6.39
CA ILE A 119 -7.76 -1.65 -6.96
C ILE A 119 -8.18 -2.46 -8.19
N ILE A 120 -9.35 -3.11 -8.16
CA ILE A 120 -9.89 -3.84 -9.30
C ILE A 120 -10.09 -2.89 -10.49
N ILE A 121 -10.75 -1.75 -10.26
CA ILE A 121 -10.98 -0.74 -11.30
C ILE A 121 -9.65 -0.24 -11.88
N LEU A 122 -8.71 0.17 -11.03
CA LEU A 122 -7.40 0.66 -11.44
C LEU A 122 -6.57 -0.41 -12.17
N TYR A 123 -6.76 -1.68 -11.80
CA TYR A 123 -6.09 -2.78 -12.48
C TYR A 123 -6.51 -2.86 -13.95
N PHE A 124 -7.82 -2.81 -14.22
CA PHE A 124 -8.35 -2.91 -15.57
C PHE A 124 -8.11 -1.65 -16.40
N ILE A 125 -8.11 -0.46 -15.79
CA ILE A 125 -7.89 0.81 -16.51
C ILE A 125 -6.43 0.99 -16.89
N ASN A 126 -5.50 0.86 -15.93
CA ASN A 126 -4.13 1.33 -16.10
C ASN A 126 -3.08 0.25 -15.87
N MET A 127 -3.24 -0.61 -14.86
CA MET A 127 -2.15 -1.53 -14.52
C MET A 127 -1.98 -2.63 -15.54
N ARG A 128 -3.06 -3.07 -16.20
CA ARG A 128 -2.97 -3.97 -17.35
C ARG A 128 -2.10 -3.39 -18.47
N LEU A 129 -2.18 -2.08 -18.72
CA LEU A 129 -1.34 -1.41 -19.72
C LEU A 129 0.14 -1.41 -19.27
N ILE A 130 0.40 -1.04 -18.02
CA ILE A 130 1.76 -1.00 -17.43
C ILE A 130 2.42 -2.41 -17.40
N ILE A 131 1.62 -3.47 -17.20
CA ILE A 131 2.09 -4.86 -17.19
C ILE A 131 2.34 -5.37 -18.61
N ASN A 132 1.45 -5.07 -19.56
CA ASN A 132 1.55 -5.53 -20.95
C ASN A 132 2.61 -4.77 -21.77
N GLU A 133 2.95 -3.52 -21.44
CA GLU A 133 4.07 -2.81 -22.10
C GLU A 133 5.44 -3.45 -21.82
N LYS A 134 5.52 -4.37 -20.86
CA LYS A 134 6.77 -5.00 -20.40
C LYS A 134 6.88 -6.48 -20.78
N SER A 135 5.90 -7.04 -21.50
CA SER A 135 5.96 -8.38 -22.09
C SER A 135 6.45 -8.32 -23.53
#